data_AF-A0A7S2VC71-F1
#
_entry.id   AF-A0A7S2VC71-F1
#
_cell.length_a   1.000
_cell.length_b   1.000
_cell.length_c   1.000
_cell.angle_alpha   90.00
_cell.angle_beta   90.00
_cell.angle_gamma   90.00
#
_symmetry.space_group_name_H-M   'P 1'
#
loop_
_entity.id
_entity.type
_entity.pdbx_description
1 polymer ?
#
loop_
_entity_poly.entity_id
_entity_poly.type
_entity_poly.pdbx_seq_one_letter_code
_entity_poly.pdbx_strand_id
1 'polypeptide(L)'
;MVGFATDLWNEAKQIISTTEKHPFLLSMVDGTLDMKCFRYYVIQDVLYLHDFSDCLRRLGEHPNITIDEATTLKSLSHSAMMETERMHNVFCKQWNIDATGVQQMPNTLLYSSFLYRIVNTRTHAEGLATLLPCYWVYCHVGKRILKLRDELGER
;
A
#
# COMPACT_ATOMS: atom_id res chain seq x y z
N MET A 1 -16.45 -24.25 -6.89
CA MET A 1 -15.81 -23.21 -7.74
C MET A 1 -15.07 -22.28 -6.81
N VAL A 2 -13.79 -22.06 -7.03
CA VAL A 2 -13.03 -21.05 -6.27
C VAL A 2 -13.51 -19.67 -6.72
N GLY A 3 -13.58 -18.67 -5.83
CA GLY A 3 -14.11 -17.35 -6.17
C GLY A 3 -13.12 -16.52 -6.98
N PHE A 4 -13.60 -15.62 -7.85
CA PHE A 4 -12.78 -14.80 -8.77
C PHE A 4 -11.60 -14.09 -8.08
N ALA A 5 -11.80 -13.50 -6.90
CA ALA A 5 -10.72 -12.86 -6.15
C ALA A 5 -9.61 -13.84 -5.75
N THR A 6 -9.97 -15.10 -5.44
CA THR A 6 -8.99 -16.13 -5.11
C THR A 6 -8.21 -16.58 -6.33
N ASP A 7 -8.81 -16.58 -7.52
CA ASP A 7 -8.09 -16.85 -8.77
C ASP A 7 -7.06 -15.75 -9.05
N LEU A 8 -7.42 -14.47 -8.90
CA LEU A 8 -6.46 -13.36 -8.99
C LEU A 8 -5.29 -13.50 -8.01
N TRP A 9 -5.58 -13.89 -6.76
CA TRP A 9 -4.54 -14.16 -5.77
C TRP A 9 -3.62 -15.31 -6.18
N ASN A 10 -4.21 -16.39 -6.72
CA ASN A 10 -3.46 -17.55 -7.18
C ASN A 10 -2.48 -17.19 -8.31
N GLU A 11 -2.91 -16.37 -9.26
CA GLU A 11 -2.06 -15.86 -10.35
C GLU A 11 -0.92 -14.99 -9.81
N ALA A 12 -1.18 -14.18 -8.78
CA ALA A 12 -0.17 -13.31 -8.17
C ALA A 12 0.80 -14.03 -7.20
N LYS A 13 0.61 -15.33 -6.92
CA LYS A 13 1.39 -16.05 -5.89
C LYS A 13 2.90 -15.95 -6.06
N GLN A 14 3.39 -16.04 -7.30
CA GLN A 14 4.83 -16.02 -7.55
C GLN A 14 5.46 -14.66 -7.18
N ILE A 15 4.80 -13.56 -7.55
CA ILE A 15 5.29 -12.22 -7.21
C ILE A 15 5.14 -11.95 -5.71
N ILE A 16 4.05 -12.39 -5.09
CA ILE A 16 3.83 -12.27 -3.63
C ILE A 16 4.94 -13.03 -2.87
N SER A 17 5.27 -14.25 -3.29
CA SER A 17 6.36 -15.02 -2.65
C SER A 17 7.73 -14.35 -2.82
N THR A 18 7.92 -13.61 -3.91
CA THR A 18 9.14 -12.80 -4.09
C THR A 18 9.15 -11.63 -3.10
N THR A 19 8.02 -10.95 -2.92
CA THR A 19 7.87 -9.88 -1.92
C THR A 19 8.16 -10.38 -0.51
N GLU A 20 7.61 -11.54 -0.10
CA GLU A 20 7.83 -12.15 1.22
C GLU A 20 9.31 -12.38 1.57
N LYS A 21 10.14 -12.61 0.56
CA LYS A 21 11.57 -12.91 0.71
C LYS A 21 12.45 -11.68 0.44
N HIS A 22 11.86 -10.52 0.21
CA HIS A 22 12.60 -9.32 -0.15
C HIS A 22 13.53 -8.91 1.01
N PRO A 23 14.81 -8.59 0.75
CA PRO A 23 15.78 -8.24 1.79
C PRO A 23 15.33 -7.12 2.73
N PHE A 24 14.59 -6.13 2.20
CA PHE A 24 14.00 -5.07 3.02
C PHE A 24 13.08 -5.60 4.12
N LEU A 25 12.23 -6.58 3.83
CA LEU A 25 11.32 -7.15 4.84
C LEU A 25 12.08 -8.01 5.85
N LEU A 26 13.00 -8.85 5.36
CA LEU A 26 13.78 -9.73 6.24
C LEU A 26 14.64 -8.93 7.22
N SER A 27 15.33 -7.90 6.71
CA SER A 27 16.16 -7.00 7.53
C SER A 27 15.34 -6.13 8.48
N MET A 28 14.08 -5.83 8.15
CA MET A 28 13.15 -5.16 9.06
C MET A 28 12.74 -6.09 10.23
N VAL A 29 12.51 -7.37 9.96
CA VAL A 29 12.12 -8.36 10.99
C VAL A 29 13.29 -8.65 11.95
N ASP A 30 14.50 -8.83 11.40
CA ASP A 30 15.68 -9.19 12.19
C ASP A 30 16.41 -7.99 12.85
N GLY A 31 15.97 -6.76 12.53
CA GLY A 31 16.48 -5.51 13.10
C GLY A 31 17.74 -4.96 12.43
N THR A 32 18.18 -5.52 11.30
CA THR A 32 19.40 -5.10 10.58
C THR A 32 19.16 -4.07 9.47
N LEU A 33 17.92 -3.69 9.21
CA LEU A 33 17.57 -2.72 8.16
C LEU A 33 18.31 -1.38 8.36
N ASP A 34 19.04 -0.95 7.34
CA ASP A 34 19.66 0.37 7.34
C ASP A 34 18.57 1.45 7.46
N MET A 35 18.73 2.33 8.46
CA MET A 35 17.85 3.45 8.71
C MET A 35 17.67 4.33 7.47
N LYS A 36 18.68 4.50 6.61
CA LYS A 36 18.54 5.25 5.35
C LYS A 36 17.52 4.61 4.40
N CYS A 37 17.54 3.28 4.28
CA CYS A 37 16.56 2.54 3.48
C CYS A 37 15.16 2.68 4.06
N PHE A 38 15.02 2.60 5.39
CA PHE A 38 13.74 2.80 6.06
C PHE A 38 13.19 4.21 5.85
N ARG A 39 14.02 5.25 6.01
CA ARG A 39 13.62 6.64 5.76
C ARG A 39 13.17 6.86 4.32
N TYR A 40 13.93 6.32 3.36
CA TYR A 40 13.57 6.37 1.95
C TYR A 40 12.20 5.72 1.70
N TYR A 41 11.96 4.53 2.26
CA TYR A 41 10.68 3.85 2.15
C TYR A 41 9.53 4.71 2.69
N VAL A 42 9.64 5.22 3.92
CA VAL A 42 8.58 6.03 4.55
C VAL A 42 8.25 7.28 3.74
N ILE A 43 9.26 7.99 3.23
CA ILE A 43 9.03 9.19 2.39
C ILE A 43 8.24 8.83 1.13
N GLN A 44 8.62 7.75 0.46
CA GLN A 44 7.95 7.32 -0.77
C GLN A 44 6.54 6.77 -0.49
N ASP A 45 6.33 6.10 0.64
CA ASP A 45 5.04 5.56 1.06
C ASP A 45 4.04 6.69 1.36
N VAL A 46 4.50 7.79 1.99
CA VAL A 46 3.69 9.00 2.21
C VAL A 46 3.20 9.60 0.88
N LEU A 47 4.09 9.71 -0.11
CA LEU A 47 3.74 10.24 -1.44
C LEU A 47 2.81 9.28 -2.20
N TYR A 48 2.98 7.97 -2.03
CA TYR A 48 2.10 6.95 -2.61
C TYR A 48 0.71 7.00 -1.99
N LEU A 49 0.60 7.05 -0.65
CA LEU A 49 -0.67 7.03 0.05
C LEU A 49 -1.54 8.26 -0.26
N HIS A 50 -0.91 9.42 -0.51
CA HIS A 50 -1.62 10.59 -1.01
C HIS A 50 -2.35 10.28 -2.32
N ASP A 51 -1.65 9.77 -3.33
CA ASP A 51 -2.23 9.46 -4.64
C ASP A 51 -3.23 8.30 -4.58
N PHE A 52 -2.93 7.29 -3.75
CA PHE A 52 -3.81 6.16 -3.49
C PHE A 52 -5.14 6.62 -2.86
N SER A 53 -5.09 7.55 -1.90
CA SER A 53 -6.29 8.11 -1.26
C SER A 53 -7.17 8.89 -2.23
N ASP A 54 -6.56 9.60 -3.19
CA ASP A 54 -7.29 10.31 -4.23
C ASP A 54 -7.92 9.35 -5.25
N CYS A 55 -7.22 8.26 -5.59
CA CYS A 55 -7.78 7.18 -6.41
C CYS A 55 -9.04 6.58 -5.79
N LEU A 56 -9.02 6.29 -4.48
CA LEU A 56 -10.20 5.82 -3.74
C LEU A 56 -11.34 6.83 -3.76
N ARG A 57 -11.04 8.11 -3.52
CA ARG A 57 -12.02 9.20 -3.57
C ARG A 57 -12.71 9.27 -4.93
N ARG A 58 -11.95 9.24 -6.03
CA ARG A 58 -12.47 9.26 -7.41
C ARG A 58 -13.37 8.08 -7.70
N LEU A 59 -13.00 6.87 -7.26
CA LEU A 59 -13.86 5.70 -7.40
C LEU A 59 -15.16 5.86 -6.61
N GLY A 60 -15.12 6.46 -5.42
CA GLY A 60 -16.30 6.77 -4.59
C GLY A 60 -17.17 7.93 -5.11
N GLU A 61 -16.74 8.63 -6.16
CA GLU A 61 -17.49 9.68 -6.85
C GLU A 61 -18.09 9.20 -8.18
N HIS A 62 -17.86 7.94 -8.55
CA HIS A 62 -18.35 7.38 -9.80
C HIS A 62 -19.89 7.38 -9.84
N PRO A 63 -20.53 7.86 -10.92
CA PRO A 63 -21.97 8.13 -10.93
C PRO A 63 -22.86 6.87 -10.88
N ASN A 64 -22.31 5.71 -11.25
CA ASN A 64 -23.07 4.45 -11.39
C ASN A 64 -22.79 3.47 -10.24
N ILE A 65 -22.65 3.95 -9.01
CA ILE A 65 -22.40 3.12 -7.82
C ILE A 65 -23.47 3.38 -6.76
N THR A 66 -23.61 2.45 -5.82
CA THR A 66 -24.54 2.59 -4.70
C THR A 66 -24.03 3.60 -3.66
N ILE A 67 -24.93 4.15 -2.84
CA ILE A 67 -24.57 5.05 -1.74
C ILE A 67 -23.63 4.36 -0.75
N ASP A 68 -23.86 3.07 -0.49
CA ASP A 68 -23.03 2.28 0.43
C ASP A 68 -21.61 2.12 -0.13
N GLU A 69 -21.45 1.75 -1.41
CA GLU A 69 -20.14 1.67 -2.07
C GLU A 69 -19.40 3.02 -2.04
N ALA A 70 -20.10 4.10 -2.38
CA ALA A 70 -19.54 5.45 -2.33
C ALA A 70 -19.06 5.81 -0.92
N THR A 71 -19.85 5.48 0.10
CA THR A 71 -19.53 5.74 1.51
C THR A 71 -18.33 4.92 1.97
N THR A 72 -18.27 3.64 1.63
CA THR A 72 -17.12 2.77 1.92
C THR A 72 -15.85 3.31 1.28
N LEU A 73 -15.88 3.68 -0.01
CA LEU A 73 -14.70 4.18 -0.72
C LEU A 73 -14.20 5.51 -0.16
N LYS A 74 -15.11 6.42 0.21
CA LYS A 74 -14.75 7.68 0.89
C LYS A 74 -14.15 7.44 2.26
N SER A 75 -14.69 6.49 3.02
CA SER A 75 -14.13 6.10 4.31
C SER A 75 -12.72 5.52 4.15
N LEU A 76 -12.51 4.63 3.17
CA LEU A 76 -11.18 4.07 2.86
C LEU A 76 -10.18 5.15 2.43
N SER A 77 -10.61 6.10 1.60
CA SER A 77 -9.80 7.27 1.21
C SER A 77 -9.37 8.08 2.44
N HIS A 78 -10.31 8.40 3.32
CA HIS A 78 -10.01 9.11 4.56
C HIS A 78 -9.05 8.32 5.45
N SER A 79 -9.25 7.01 5.62
CA SER A 79 -8.32 6.16 6.39
C SER A 79 -6.91 6.14 5.81
N ALA A 80 -6.75 6.13 4.48
CA ALA A 80 -5.43 6.21 3.84
C ALA A 80 -4.74 7.56 4.10
N MET A 81 -5.50 8.67 4.10
CA MET A 81 -4.97 9.99 4.48
C MET A 81 -4.55 10.03 5.95
N MET A 82 -5.38 9.50 6.86
CA MET A 82 -5.05 9.43 8.28
C MET A 82 -3.79 8.60 8.53
N GLU A 83 -3.59 7.50 7.80
CA GLU A 83 -2.37 6.70 7.90
C GLU A 83 -1.14 7.47 7.43
N THR A 84 -1.27 8.29 6.38
CA THR A 84 -0.21 9.20 5.93
C THR A 84 0.19 10.17 7.04
N GLU A 85 -0.79 10.78 7.72
CA GLU A 85 -0.53 11.65 8.88
C GLU A 85 0.08 10.88 10.05
N ARG A 86 -0.34 9.64 10.30
CA ARG A 86 0.21 8.79 11.34
C ARG A 86 1.68 8.47 11.07
N MET A 87 2.03 8.10 9.84
CA MET A 87 3.42 7.88 9.44
C MET A 87 4.26 9.14 9.64
N HIS A 88 3.73 10.31 9.26
CA HIS A 88 4.39 11.59 9.51
C HIS A 88 4.59 11.86 11.02
N ASN A 89 3.56 11.64 11.83
CA ASN A 89 3.63 11.95 13.25
C ASN A 89 4.48 10.98 14.07
N VAL A 90 4.44 9.69 13.74
CA VAL A 90 5.19 8.66 14.48
C VAL A 90 6.60 8.57 13.93
N PHE A 91 6.75 8.24 12.65
CA PHE A 91 8.05 7.89 12.09
C PHE A 91 8.85 9.12 11.70
N CYS A 92 8.22 10.13 11.09
CA CYS A 92 8.97 11.30 10.65
C CYS A 92 9.49 12.14 11.81
N LYS A 93 8.70 12.31 12.89
CA LYS A 93 9.18 12.96 14.11
C LYS A 93 10.22 12.12 14.86
N GLN A 94 9.96 10.83 15.07
CA GLN A 94 10.87 9.98 15.86
C GLN A 94 12.23 9.78 15.19
N TRP A 95 12.26 9.68 13.86
CA TRP A 95 13.48 9.40 13.11
C TRP A 95 13.97 10.56 12.25
N ASN A 96 13.48 11.78 12.49
CA ASN A 96 13.87 13.01 11.81
C ASN A 96 13.84 12.86 10.28
N ILE A 97 12.69 12.40 9.77
CA ILE A 97 12.42 12.25 8.34
C ILE A 97 11.68 13.50 7.89
N ASP A 98 12.16 14.17 6.86
CA ASP A 98 11.43 15.27 6.24
C ASP A 98 11.06 14.90 4.81
N ALA A 99 9.76 14.85 4.52
CA ALA A 99 9.22 14.58 3.19
C ALA A 99 8.88 15.88 2.43
N THR A 100 9.06 17.05 3.05
CA THR A 100 8.70 18.34 2.47
C THR A 100 9.50 18.60 1.20
N GLY A 101 8.81 18.87 0.09
CA GLY A 101 9.43 19.13 -1.20
C GLY A 101 10.10 17.92 -1.86
N VAL A 102 9.98 16.72 -1.27
CA VAL A 102 10.51 15.50 -1.88
C VAL A 102 9.59 15.06 -3.03
N GLN A 103 10.22 14.62 -4.12
CA GLN A 103 9.51 14.11 -5.29
C GLN A 103 9.36 12.59 -5.25
N GLN A 104 8.34 12.11 -5.96
CA GLN A 104 8.18 10.68 -6.22
C GLN A 104 9.36 10.16 -7.02
N MET A 105 9.92 9.05 -6.56
CA MET A 105 10.94 8.31 -7.29
C MET A 105 10.29 7.50 -8.41
N PRO A 106 11.06 7.06 -9.43
CA PRO A 106 10.48 6.46 -10.65
C PRO A 106 9.48 5.34 -10.41
N ASN A 107 9.74 4.45 -9.44
CA ASN A 107 8.83 3.34 -9.11
C ASN A 107 7.52 3.82 -8.47
N THR A 108 7.59 4.78 -7.55
CA THR A 108 6.41 5.39 -6.91
C THR A 108 5.56 6.10 -7.97
N LEU A 109 6.21 6.92 -8.80
CA LEU A 109 5.53 7.65 -9.87
C LEU A 109 4.90 6.69 -10.88
N LEU A 110 5.61 5.64 -11.29
CA LEU A 110 5.09 4.63 -12.22
C LEU A 110 3.84 3.97 -11.65
N TYR A 111 3.88 3.55 -10.38
CA TYR A 111 2.76 2.86 -9.77
C TYR A 111 1.56 3.79 -9.58
N SER A 112 1.75 4.97 -8.99
CA SER A 112 0.68 5.97 -8.83
C SER A 112 0.07 6.38 -10.18
N SER A 113 0.91 6.61 -11.20
CA SER A 113 0.43 6.94 -12.55
C SER A 113 -0.39 5.80 -13.16
N PHE A 114 0.01 4.55 -12.91
CA PHE A 114 -0.77 3.39 -13.32
C PHE A 114 -2.13 3.34 -12.62
N LEU A 115 -2.18 3.54 -11.30
CA LEU A 115 -3.44 3.59 -10.54
C LEU A 115 -4.38 4.66 -11.11
N TYR A 116 -3.86 5.89 -11.27
CA TYR A 116 -4.61 6.99 -11.83
C TYR A 116 -5.13 6.70 -13.24
N ARG A 117 -4.29 6.13 -14.11
CA ARG A 117 -4.70 5.78 -15.46
C ARG A 117 -5.88 4.82 -15.42
N ILE A 118 -5.82 3.76 -14.62
CA ILE A 118 -6.89 2.77 -14.57
C ILE A 118 -8.16 3.38 -13.98
N VAL A 119 -8.07 4.06 -12.82
CA VAL A 119 -9.22 4.70 -12.15
C VAL A 119 -9.94 5.70 -13.05
N ASN A 120 -9.22 6.46 -13.88
CA ASN A 120 -9.83 7.48 -14.73
C ASN A 120 -10.28 6.98 -16.12
N THR A 121 -9.75 5.85 -16.62
CA THR A 121 -9.98 5.44 -18.02
C THR A 121 -10.65 4.08 -18.19
N ARG A 122 -10.82 3.32 -17.10
CA ARG A 122 -11.35 1.96 -17.11
C ARG A 122 -12.64 1.87 -16.31
N THR A 123 -13.24 0.68 -16.30
CA THR A 123 -14.47 0.43 -15.56
C THR A 123 -14.25 0.58 -14.05
N HIS A 124 -15.32 0.86 -13.31
CA HIS A 124 -15.25 0.93 -11.85
C HIS A 124 -14.69 -0.37 -11.22
N ALA A 125 -15.08 -1.54 -11.76
CA ALA A 125 -14.58 -2.83 -11.33
C ALA A 125 -13.07 -3.00 -11.55
N GLU A 126 -12.53 -2.56 -12.69
CA GLU A 126 -11.08 -2.57 -12.95
C GLU A 126 -10.34 -1.60 -12.03
N GLY A 127 -10.95 -0.44 -11.71
CA GLY A 127 -10.46 0.49 -10.70
C GLY A 127 -10.32 -0.15 -9.32
N LEU A 128 -11.39 -0.80 -8.83
CA LEU A 128 -11.38 -1.53 -7.57
C LEU A 128 -10.33 -2.65 -7.56
N ALA A 129 -10.28 -3.45 -8.64
CA ALA A 129 -9.32 -4.54 -8.78
C ALA A 129 -7.87 -4.05 -8.76
N THR A 130 -7.61 -2.83 -9.24
CA THR A 130 -6.27 -2.23 -9.26
C THR A 130 -5.82 -1.72 -7.89
N LEU A 131 -6.74 -1.30 -7.02
CA LEU A 131 -6.41 -0.85 -5.66
C LEU A 131 -6.40 -1.99 -4.63
N LEU A 132 -7.10 -3.11 -4.91
CA LEU A 132 -7.19 -4.27 -4.02
C LEU A 132 -5.83 -4.84 -3.54
N PRO A 133 -4.79 -4.97 -4.39
CA PRO A 133 -3.51 -5.53 -3.96
C PRO A 133 -2.86 -4.78 -2.80
N CYS A 134 -3.05 -3.45 -2.71
CA CYS A 134 -2.49 -2.65 -1.63
C CYS A 134 -2.94 -3.17 -0.25
N TYR A 135 -4.25 -3.39 -0.08
CA TYR A 135 -4.80 -3.92 1.17
C TYR A 135 -4.45 -5.39 1.39
N TRP A 136 -4.63 -6.20 0.35
CA TRP A 136 -4.53 -7.66 0.51
C TRP A 136 -3.08 -8.12 0.71
N VAL A 137 -2.14 -7.59 -0.09
CA VAL A 137 -0.73 -7.93 0.02
C VAL A 137 -0.15 -7.41 1.33
N TYR A 138 -0.47 -6.19 1.77
CA TYR A 138 0.03 -5.68 3.06
C TYR A 138 -0.48 -6.50 4.25
N CYS A 139 -1.76 -6.89 4.25
CA CYS A 139 -2.31 -7.75 5.30
C CYS A 139 -1.59 -9.11 5.34
N HIS A 140 -1.36 -9.72 4.17
CA HIS A 140 -0.65 -10.98 4.04
C HIS A 140 0.82 -10.88 4.47
N VAL A 141 1.54 -9.89 3.95
CA VAL A 141 2.94 -9.62 4.28
C VAL A 141 3.10 -9.30 5.76
N GLY A 142 2.20 -8.52 6.35
CA GLY A 142 2.18 -8.22 7.78
C GLY A 142 2.08 -9.49 8.63
N LYS A 143 1.18 -10.42 8.28
CA LYS A 143 1.10 -11.74 8.93
C LYS A 143 2.38 -12.56 8.74
N ARG A 144 3.01 -12.48 7.55
CA ARG A 144 4.28 -13.17 7.30
C ARG A 144 5.42 -12.61 8.15
N ILE A 145 5.51 -11.28 8.30
CA ILE A 145 6.49 -10.59 9.15
C ILE A 145 6.35 -11.05 10.60
N LEU A 146 5.12 -11.11 11.12
CA LEU A 146 4.86 -11.62 12.48
C LEU A 146 5.35 -13.06 12.65
N LYS A 147 5.01 -13.93 11.71
CA LYS A 147 5.49 -15.32 11.73
C LYS A 147 7.01 -15.42 11.69
N LEU A 148 7.67 -14.62 10.84
CA LEU A 148 9.13 -14.57 10.76
C LEU A 148 9.75 -14.07 12.08
N ARG A 149 9.10 -13.12 12.74
CA ARG A 149 9.52 -12.63 14.06
C ARG A 149 9.45 -13.73 15.11
N ASP A 150 8.35 -14.49 15.15
CA ASP A 150 8.19 -15.62 16.06
C ASP A 150 9.24 -16.71 15.80
N GLU A 151 9.54 -16.99 14.53
CA GLU A 151 10.57 -17.96 14.11
C GLU A 151 12.00 -17.52 14.52
N LEU A 152 12.27 -16.22 14.60
CA LEU A 152 13.58 -15.68 15.01
C LEU A 152 13.79 -15.68 16.53
N GLY A 153 12.71 -15.71 17.32
CA GLY A 153 12.76 -15.64 18.78
C GLY A 153 13.12 -14.26 19.35
N GLU A 154 13.19 -14.16 20.67
CA GLU A 154 13.69 -12.96 21.35
C GLU A 154 15.21 -12.85 21.16
N ARG A 155 15.67 -11.72 20.61
CA ARG A 155 17.07 -11.31 20.57
C ARG A 155 17.28 -10.15 21.50
#